data_AF-A0A938B555-F1
#
_entry.id   AF-A0A938B555-F1
#
_cell.length_a   1.000
_cell.length_b   1.000
_cell.length_c   1.000
_cell.angle_alpha   90.00
_cell.angle_beta   90.00
_cell.angle_gamma   90.00
#
_symmetry.space_group_name_H-M   'P 1'
#
loop_
_entity.id
_entity.type
_entity.pdbx_description
1 polymer ?
#
loop_
_entity_poly.entity_id
_entity_poly.type
_entity_poly.pdbx_seq_one_letter_code
_entity_poly.pdbx_strand_id
1 'polypeptide(L)'
;MDAILSRDALRVAIANEQRGLHFYTRALELTRDEATSEVFVRLVEEEKRHLLALQHEYEGLHQRYPALDKEPPLLYFDYDRLEDIFPQTQPHVLQTTQSFSPAEALYIAMAAERRSYEFFSDYADKVEYPQGRAIFKKFATEEQRHLRMIRRAYDALQDKA
;
A
#
# COMPACT_ATOMS: atom_id res chain seq x y z
N MET A 1 0.48 25.11 -7.67
CA MET A 1 1.59 24.14 -7.50
C MET A 1 1.21 23.11 -6.45
N ASP A 2 0.87 23.56 -5.24
CA ASP A 2 0.49 22.71 -4.10
C ASP A 2 -0.61 21.69 -4.41
N ALA A 3 -1.70 22.12 -5.08
CA ALA A 3 -2.77 21.22 -5.49
C ALA A 3 -2.29 20.11 -6.45
N ILE A 4 -1.34 20.41 -7.34
CA ILE A 4 -0.80 19.42 -8.29
C ILE A 4 0.05 18.38 -7.53
N LEU A 5 0.87 18.83 -6.59
CA LEU A 5 1.67 17.95 -5.72
C LEU A 5 0.78 17.06 -4.84
N SER A 6 -0.30 17.62 -4.26
CA SER A 6 -1.26 16.84 -3.48
C SER A 6 -1.99 15.82 -4.34
N ARG A 7 -2.44 16.18 -5.55
CA ARG A 7 -3.02 15.24 -6.52
C ARG A 7 -2.05 14.10 -6.83
N ASP A 8 -0.80 14.43 -7.11
CA ASP A 8 0.25 13.48 -7.45
C ASP A 8 0.50 12.49 -6.30
N ALA A 9 0.64 12.99 -5.07
CA ALA A 9 0.79 12.16 -3.87
C ALA A 9 -0.43 11.24 -3.64
N LEU A 10 -1.66 11.77 -3.80
CA LEU A 10 -2.88 11.00 -3.66
C LEU A 10 -3.00 9.89 -4.71
N ARG A 11 -2.66 10.16 -5.97
CA ARG A 11 -2.69 9.14 -7.04
C ARG A 11 -1.78 7.96 -6.72
N VAL A 12 -0.58 8.23 -6.20
CA VAL A 12 0.38 7.19 -5.84
C VAL A 12 -0.09 6.39 -4.63
N ALA A 13 -0.61 7.06 -3.60
CA ALA A 13 -1.18 6.38 -2.45
C ALA A 13 -2.36 5.49 -2.86
N ILE A 14 -3.31 6.00 -3.66
CA ILE A 14 -4.42 5.22 -4.19
C ILE A 14 -3.93 3.98 -4.95
N ALA A 15 -2.91 4.13 -5.80
CA ALA A 15 -2.35 3.01 -6.54
C ALA A 15 -1.70 1.96 -5.63
N ASN A 16 -1.03 2.38 -4.55
CA ASN A 16 -0.49 1.48 -3.54
C ASN A 16 -1.60 0.70 -2.81
N GLU A 17 -2.62 1.42 -2.31
CA GLU A 17 -3.77 0.82 -1.59
C GLU A 17 -4.53 -0.19 -2.46
N GLN A 18 -4.73 0.13 -3.75
CA GLN A 18 -5.38 -0.80 -4.70
C GLN A 18 -4.59 -2.10 -4.87
N ARG A 19 -3.25 -2.00 -4.94
CA ARG A 19 -2.35 -3.16 -5.07
C ARG A 19 -2.33 -3.97 -3.77
N GLY A 20 -2.24 -3.31 -2.62
CA GLY A 20 -2.33 -3.94 -1.31
C GLY A 20 -3.65 -4.69 -1.13
N LEU A 21 -4.78 -4.03 -1.42
CA LEU A 21 -6.11 -4.64 -1.36
C LEU A 21 -6.22 -5.88 -2.27
N HIS A 22 -5.73 -5.79 -3.51
CA HIS A 22 -5.73 -6.94 -4.41
C HIS A 22 -4.88 -8.10 -3.86
N PHE A 23 -3.67 -7.80 -3.39
CA PHE A 23 -2.75 -8.78 -2.82
C PHE A 23 -3.36 -9.47 -1.58
N TYR A 24 -3.86 -8.71 -0.61
CA TYR A 24 -4.41 -9.26 0.63
C TYR A 24 -5.70 -10.03 0.42
N THR A 25 -6.57 -9.59 -0.50
CA THR A 25 -7.76 -10.35 -0.89
C THR A 25 -7.36 -11.71 -1.45
N ARG A 26 -6.33 -11.74 -2.32
CA ARG A 26 -5.84 -12.99 -2.89
C ARG A 26 -5.15 -13.88 -1.84
N ALA A 27 -4.36 -13.31 -0.95
CA ALA A 27 -3.70 -14.03 0.13
C ALA A 27 -4.71 -14.68 1.09
N LEU A 28 -5.83 -14.00 1.36
CA LEU A 28 -6.94 -14.51 2.16
C LEU A 28 -7.63 -15.70 1.47
N GLU A 29 -7.87 -15.64 0.17
CA GLU A 29 -8.48 -16.76 -0.59
C GLU A 29 -7.63 -18.03 -0.61
N LEU A 30 -6.31 -17.89 -0.51
CA LEU A 30 -5.35 -18.99 -0.63
C LEU A 30 -4.91 -19.56 0.73
N THR A 31 -5.14 -18.83 1.81
CA THR A 31 -4.75 -19.22 3.18
C THR A 31 -5.81 -20.12 3.80
N ARG A 32 -5.37 -21.19 4.48
CA ARG A 32 -6.25 -22.11 5.23
C ARG A 32 -6.10 -22.04 6.75
N ASP A 33 -5.08 -21.32 7.22
CA ASP A 33 -4.83 -21.12 8.65
C ASP A 33 -5.70 -19.98 9.19
N GLU A 34 -6.47 -20.25 10.24
CA GLU A 34 -7.45 -19.31 10.80
C GLU A 34 -6.78 -18.04 11.33
N ALA A 35 -5.67 -18.17 12.07
CA ALA A 35 -4.96 -17.03 12.65
C ALA A 35 -4.37 -16.11 11.57
N THR A 36 -3.81 -16.69 10.51
CA THR A 36 -3.28 -15.94 9.37
C THR A 36 -4.40 -15.28 8.56
N SER A 37 -5.52 -15.97 8.37
CA SER A 37 -6.71 -15.42 7.72
C SER A 37 -7.27 -14.21 8.47
N GLU A 38 -7.32 -14.22 9.80
CA GLU A 38 -7.75 -13.06 10.58
C GLU A 38 -6.90 -11.81 10.31
N VAL A 39 -5.59 -11.97 10.13
CA VAL A 39 -4.68 -10.87 9.82
C VAL A 39 -4.98 -10.30 8.43
N PHE A 40 -5.14 -11.16 7.42
CA PHE A 40 -5.47 -10.70 6.07
C PHE A 40 -6.87 -10.07 5.98
N VAL A 41 -7.86 -10.57 6.72
CA VAL A 41 -9.17 -9.91 6.83
C VAL A 41 -9.01 -8.49 7.37
N ARG A 42 -8.23 -8.30 8.43
CA ARG A 42 -7.99 -6.96 9.00
C ARG A 42 -7.29 -6.03 8.02
N LEU A 43 -6.27 -6.52 7.31
CA LEU A 43 -5.57 -5.74 6.29
C LEU A 43 -6.50 -5.34 5.14
N VAL A 44 -7.29 -6.27 4.60
CA VAL A 44 -8.29 -5.97 3.55
C VAL A 44 -9.27 -4.87 4.00
N GLU A 45 -9.77 -4.93 5.23
CA GLU A 45 -10.68 -3.91 5.76
C GLU A 45 -9.98 -2.58 6.09
N GLU A 46 -8.68 -2.59 6.38
CA GLU A 46 -7.85 -1.38 6.51
C GLU A 46 -7.64 -0.73 5.14
N GLU A 47 -7.18 -1.46 4.13
CA GLU A 47 -6.92 -0.89 2.79
C GLU A 47 -8.19 -0.41 2.11
N LYS A 48 -9.34 -1.07 2.30
CA LYS A 48 -10.63 -0.55 1.82
C LYS A 48 -10.96 0.82 2.43
N ARG A 49 -10.73 0.98 3.73
CA ARG A 49 -11.00 2.26 4.43
C ARG A 49 -10.03 3.33 3.98
N HIS A 50 -8.74 2.99 3.82
CA HIS A 50 -7.74 3.91 3.30
C HIS A 50 -8.07 4.34 1.87
N LEU A 51 -8.34 3.39 0.98
CA LEU A 51 -8.70 3.65 -0.41
C LEU A 51 -9.93 4.57 -0.52
N LEU A 52 -10.98 4.30 0.24
CA LEU A 52 -12.19 5.14 0.25
C LEU A 52 -11.87 6.58 0.73
N ALA A 53 -11.09 6.72 1.80
CA ALA A 53 -10.72 8.02 2.33
C ALA A 53 -9.88 8.82 1.31
N LEU A 54 -8.95 8.16 0.62
CA LEU A 54 -8.10 8.79 -0.39
C LEU A 54 -8.87 9.17 -1.65
N GLN A 55 -9.79 8.32 -2.11
CA GLN A 55 -10.67 8.64 -3.23
C GLN A 55 -11.53 9.86 -2.91
N HIS A 56 -12.09 9.92 -1.70
CA HIS A 56 -12.86 11.09 -1.27
C HIS A 56 -12.00 12.37 -1.19
N GLU A 57 -10.77 12.28 -0.69
CA GLU A 57 -9.85 13.42 -0.67
C GLU A 57 -9.48 13.89 -2.08
N TYR A 58 -9.22 12.93 -2.99
CA TYR A 58 -8.95 13.19 -4.40
C TYR A 58 -10.13 13.84 -5.11
N GLU A 59 -11.35 13.33 -4.92
CA GLU A 59 -12.58 13.90 -5.48
C GLU A 59 -12.82 15.32 -4.98
N GLY A 60 -12.63 15.58 -3.68
CA GLY A 60 -12.75 16.92 -3.11
C GLY A 60 -11.73 17.90 -3.71
N LEU A 61 -10.51 17.43 -3.97
CA LEU A 61 -9.47 18.21 -4.65
C LEU A 61 -9.84 18.48 -6.12
N HIS A 62 -10.35 17.47 -6.83
CA HIS A 62 -10.79 17.57 -8.22
C HIS A 62 -11.96 18.55 -8.37
N GLN A 63 -12.96 18.50 -7.47
CA GLN A 63 -14.08 19.43 -7.47
C GLN A 63 -13.64 20.87 -7.26
N ARG A 64 -12.66 21.09 -6.37
CA ARG A 64 -12.10 22.43 -6.11
C ARG A 64 -11.25 22.95 -7.28
N TYR A 65 -10.57 22.05 -7.99
CA TYR A 65 -9.70 22.38 -9.11
C TYR A 65 -9.98 21.45 -10.32
N PRO A 66 -11.02 21.69 -11.12
CA PRO A 66 -11.42 20.76 -12.19
C PRO A 66 -10.38 20.60 -13.32
N ALA A 67 -9.55 21.61 -13.54
CA ALA A 67 -8.47 21.55 -14.52
C ALA A 67 -7.27 20.73 -14.04
N LEU A 68 -7.23 20.36 -12.75
CA LEU A 68 -6.06 19.76 -12.12
C LEU A 68 -5.66 18.47 -12.82
N ASP A 69 -6.58 17.64 -13.30
CA ASP A 69 -6.25 16.38 -13.98
C ASP A 69 -5.55 16.54 -15.32
N LYS A 70 -5.63 17.74 -15.94
CA LYS A 70 -4.99 18.05 -17.21
C LYS A 70 -3.58 18.59 -17.04
N GLU A 71 -3.21 19.01 -15.82
CA GLU A 71 -1.88 19.51 -15.52
C GLU A 71 -0.85 18.37 -15.55
N PRO A 72 0.38 18.59 -16.03
CA PRO A 72 1.44 17.60 -15.93
C PRO A 72 1.75 17.28 -14.46
N PRO A 73 2.23 16.06 -14.15
CA PRO A 73 2.73 15.75 -12.81
C PRO A 73 3.97 16.58 -12.49
N LEU A 74 4.05 17.04 -11.25
CA LEU A 74 5.22 17.73 -10.69
C LEU A 74 6.07 16.80 -9.83
N LEU A 75 5.46 15.78 -9.23
CA LEU A 75 6.23 14.70 -8.61
C LEU A 75 6.57 13.67 -9.69
N TYR A 76 7.86 13.57 -10.01
CA TYR A 76 8.34 12.45 -10.81
C TYR A 76 8.43 11.23 -9.90
N PHE A 77 7.49 10.31 -10.09
CA PHE A 77 7.49 9.05 -9.37
C PHE A 77 8.24 7.99 -10.17
N ASP A 78 9.06 7.26 -9.44
CA ASP A 78 9.59 5.98 -9.85
C ASP A 78 8.45 4.94 -9.80
N TYR A 79 7.67 4.90 -10.89
CA TYR A 79 6.55 3.97 -11.04
C TYR A 79 7.03 2.51 -11.05
N ASP A 80 8.26 2.25 -11.52
CA ASP A 80 8.86 0.92 -11.48
C ASP A 80 9.06 0.46 -10.02
N ARG A 81 9.59 1.34 -9.15
CA ARG A 81 9.67 1.05 -7.71
C ARG A 81 8.30 0.82 -7.07
N LEU A 82 7.24 1.48 -7.53
CA LEU A 82 5.89 1.27 -7.03
C LEU A 82 5.34 -0.10 -7.46
N GLU A 83 5.63 -0.52 -8.70
CA GLU A 83 5.27 -1.86 -9.20
C GLU A 83 6.00 -2.98 -8.45
N ASP A 84 7.23 -2.72 -8.01
CA ASP A 84 8.06 -3.64 -7.24
C ASP A 84 7.69 -3.75 -5.75
N ILE A 85 6.79 -2.90 -5.23
CA ILE A 85 6.26 -3.05 -3.87
C ILE A 85 5.51 -4.38 -3.77
N PHE A 86 4.60 -4.61 -4.72
CA PHE A 86 3.78 -5.81 -4.82
C PHE A 86 4.05 -6.54 -6.15
N PRO A 87 5.24 -7.15 -6.33
CA PRO A 87 5.60 -7.78 -7.60
C PRO A 87 4.67 -8.96 -7.93
N GLN A 88 4.10 -9.57 -6.89
CA GLN A 88 3.11 -10.62 -6.99
C GLN A 88 1.77 -10.16 -7.59
N THR A 89 1.50 -8.85 -7.69
CA THR A 89 0.28 -8.32 -8.32
C THR A 89 0.43 -8.09 -9.83
N GLN A 90 1.63 -8.32 -10.37
CA GLN A 90 1.87 -8.20 -11.80
C GLN A 90 1.18 -9.35 -12.56
N PRO A 91 0.60 -9.09 -13.76
CA PRO A 91 -0.21 -10.07 -14.51
C PRO A 91 0.49 -11.41 -14.76
N HIS A 92 1.81 -11.39 -14.91
CA HIS A 92 2.63 -12.57 -15.22
C HIS A 92 3.02 -13.40 -13.99
N VAL A 93 2.98 -12.81 -12.79
CA VAL A 93 3.39 -13.49 -11.55
C VAL A 93 2.20 -14.22 -10.92
N LEU A 94 1.00 -13.62 -10.98
CA LEU A 94 -0.25 -14.17 -10.44
C LEU A 94 -0.71 -15.51 -11.06
N GLN A 95 -0.25 -15.85 -12.26
CA GLN A 95 -0.70 -17.04 -12.98
C GLN A 95 0.09 -18.32 -12.63
N THR A 96 1.17 -18.22 -11.85
CA THR A 96 2.15 -19.32 -11.72
C THR A 96 2.27 -19.95 -10.34
N THR A 97 1.67 -19.39 -9.27
CA THR A 97 1.97 -19.83 -7.91
C THR A 97 0.91 -20.76 -7.30
N GLN A 98 1.40 -21.93 -6.91
CA GLN A 98 0.83 -22.87 -5.95
C GLN A 98 0.38 -22.17 -4.65
N SER A 99 -0.49 -22.84 -3.90
CA SER A 99 -0.82 -22.51 -2.50
C SER A 99 0.44 -22.14 -1.71
N PHE A 100 0.50 -20.96 -1.13
CA PHE A 100 1.56 -20.58 -0.19
C PHE A 100 1.29 -21.21 1.18
N SER A 101 2.34 -21.51 1.94
CA SER A 101 2.18 -21.76 3.37
C SER A 101 1.79 -20.46 4.10
N PRO A 102 1.14 -20.53 5.27
CA PRO A 102 0.79 -19.33 6.05
C PRO A 102 2.02 -18.47 6.39
N ALA A 103 3.16 -19.09 6.68
CA ALA A 103 4.41 -18.38 6.97
C ALA A 103 4.96 -17.64 5.75
N GLU A 104 4.93 -18.26 4.57
CA GLU A 104 5.35 -17.60 3.31
C GLU A 104 4.43 -16.43 2.97
N ALA A 105 3.12 -16.58 3.13
CA ALA A 105 2.15 -15.51 2.88
C ALA A 105 2.41 -14.29 3.76
N LEU A 106 2.62 -14.51 5.07
CA LEU A 106 2.96 -13.46 6.03
C LEU A 106 4.32 -12.83 5.72
N TYR A 107 5.33 -13.62 5.32
CA TYR A 107 6.64 -13.11 4.94
C TYR A 107 6.58 -12.20 3.71
N ILE A 108 5.84 -12.60 2.66
CA ILE A 108 5.65 -11.78 1.46
C ILE A 108 4.92 -10.49 1.82
N ALA A 109 3.89 -10.56 2.66
CA ALA A 109 3.16 -9.40 3.14
C ALA A 109 4.07 -8.42 3.91
N MET A 110 4.93 -8.92 4.81
CA MET A 110 5.93 -8.08 5.50
C MET A 110 6.91 -7.41 4.52
N ALA A 111 7.33 -8.13 3.48
CA ALA A 111 8.22 -7.56 2.47
C ALA A 111 7.54 -6.44 1.68
N ALA A 112 6.26 -6.60 1.33
CA ALA A 112 5.49 -5.56 0.67
C ALA A 112 5.34 -4.32 1.55
N GLU A 113 4.89 -4.48 2.80
CA GLU A 113 4.74 -3.38 3.76
C GLU A 113 6.05 -2.62 4.03
N ARG A 114 7.15 -3.37 4.12
CA ARG A 114 8.48 -2.76 4.26
C ARG A 114 8.82 -1.88 3.06
N ARG A 115 8.58 -2.37 1.83
CA ARG A 115 8.85 -1.60 0.61
C ARG A 115 7.95 -0.37 0.52
N SER A 116 6.66 -0.48 0.88
CA SER A 116 5.76 0.67 0.96
C SER A 116 6.23 1.71 1.97
N TYR A 117 6.62 1.26 3.17
CA TYR A 117 7.17 2.13 4.20
C TYR A 117 8.42 2.88 3.72
N GLU A 118 9.38 2.17 3.15
CA GLU A 118 10.63 2.73 2.63
C GLU A 118 10.36 3.69 1.47
N PHE A 119 9.46 3.32 0.56
CA PHE A 119 9.01 4.18 -0.52
C PHE A 119 8.43 5.50 0.02
N PHE A 120 7.40 5.45 0.87
CA PHE A 120 6.78 6.67 1.37
C PHE A 120 7.71 7.51 2.28
N SER A 121 8.60 6.86 3.03
CA SER A 121 9.61 7.57 3.83
C SER A 121 10.60 8.31 2.93
N ASP A 122 11.11 7.68 1.87
CA ASP A 122 12.01 8.31 0.90
C ASP A 122 11.36 9.55 0.26
N TYR A 123 10.08 9.47 -0.12
CA TYR A 123 9.37 10.61 -0.72
C TYR A 123 9.07 11.70 0.30
N ALA A 124 8.74 11.35 1.54
CA ALA A 124 8.58 12.34 2.61
C ALA A 124 9.85 13.19 2.82
N ASP A 125 11.02 12.57 2.69
CA ASP A 125 12.31 13.24 2.87
C ASP A 125 12.71 14.09 1.65
N LYS A 126 12.36 13.64 0.44
CA LYS A 126 12.69 14.35 -0.82
C LYS A 126 11.75 15.50 -1.14
N VAL A 127 10.50 15.48 -0.67
CA VAL A 127 9.53 16.52 -0.97
C VAL A 127 9.78 17.75 -0.09
N GLU A 128 10.05 18.89 -0.72
CA GLU A 128 10.32 20.16 -0.04
C GLU A 128 9.05 20.82 0.51
N TYR A 129 7.88 20.52 -0.08
CA TYR A 129 6.62 21.14 0.29
C TYR A 129 5.98 20.50 1.55
N PRO A 130 5.66 21.28 2.60
CA PRO A 130 5.21 20.75 3.88
C PRO A 130 3.96 19.85 3.84
N GLN A 131 2.96 20.17 3.00
CA GLN A 131 1.73 19.37 2.97
C GLN A 131 1.95 18.03 2.25
N GLY A 132 2.70 18.03 1.14
CA GLY A 132 3.09 16.79 0.46
C GLY A 132 3.92 15.87 1.36
N ARG A 133 4.88 16.45 2.10
CA ARG A 133 5.64 15.72 3.13
C ARG A 133 4.72 15.12 4.20
N ALA A 134 3.73 15.86 4.69
CA ALA A 134 2.81 15.36 5.70
C ALA A 134 1.98 14.17 5.20
N ILE A 135 1.52 14.22 3.94
CA ILE A 135 0.81 13.12 3.27
C ILE A 135 1.69 11.87 3.23
N PHE A 136 2.91 11.96 2.72
CA PHE A 136 3.83 10.81 2.66
C PHE A 136 4.21 10.25 4.03
N LYS A 137 4.44 11.10 5.03
CA LYS A 137 4.70 10.66 6.42
C LYS A 137 3.52 9.89 7.01
N LYS A 138 2.29 10.31 6.70
CA LYS A 138 1.09 9.61 7.15
C LYS A 138 1.07 8.18 6.59
N PHE A 139 1.29 7.99 5.30
CA PHE A 139 1.34 6.66 4.70
C PHE A 139 2.47 5.81 5.27
N ALA A 140 3.69 6.34 5.35
CA ALA A 140 4.79 5.62 5.99
C ALA A 140 4.43 5.15 7.42
N THR A 141 3.69 5.95 8.19
CA THR A 141 3.26 5.56 9.53
C THR A 141 2.26 4.39 9.51
N GLU A 142 1.33 4.38 8.56
CA GLU A 142 0.37 3.28 8.39
C GLU A 142 1.05 1.99 7.95
N GLU A 143 1.93 2.02 6.94
CA GLU A 143 2.63 0.81 6.49
C GLU A 143 3.54 0.23 7.58
N GLN A 144 4.14 1.10 8.40
CA GLN A 144 4.89 0.66 9.57
C GLN A 144 3.99 -0.02 10.62
N ARG A 145 2.72 0.40 10.74
CA ARG A 145 1.72 -0.23 11.61
C ARG A 145 1.31 -1.60 11.08
N HIS A 146 1.03 -1.71 9.79
CA HIS A 146 0.75 -2.98 9.11
C HIS A 146 1.92 -3.96 9.27
N LEU A 147 3.16 -3.52 8.98
CA LEU A 147 4.36 -4.33 9.15
C LEU A 147 4.48 -4.92 10.56
N ARG A 148 4.21 -4.12 11.60
CA ARG A 148 4.22 -4.61 13.00
C ARG A 148 3.11 -5.62 13.26
N MET A 149 1.93 -5.42 12.70
CA MET A 149 0.81 -6.35 12.84
C MET A 149 1.14 -7.70 12.23
N ILE A 150 1.63 -7.70 10.99
CA ILE A 150 1.98 -8.92 10.26
C ILE A 150 3.15 -9.64 10.93
N ARG A 151 4.16 -8.90 11.39
CA ARG A 151 5.30 -9.50 12.10
C ARG A 151 4.89 -10.25 13.36
N ARG A 152 3.98 -9.68 14.16
CA ARG A 152 3.46 -10.36 15.36
C ARG A 152 2.76 -11.67 15.01
N ALA A 153 2.01 -11.69 13.90
CA ALA A 153 1.37 -12.91 13.43
C ALA A 153 2.38 -13.95 12.94
N TYR A 154 3.42 -13.50 12.22
CA TYR A 154 4.49 -14.36 11.76
C TYR A 154 5.26 -15.01 12.92
N ASP A 155 5.70 -14.21 13.90
CA ASP A 155 6.37 -14.71 15.11
C ASP A 155 5.42 -15.68 15.88
N ALA A 156 4.15 -15.27 16.01
CA ALA A 156 2.98 -16.06 16.39
C ALA A 156 2.94 -17.51 15.87
N LEU A 157 3.17 -17.62 14.58
CA LEU A 157 3.08 -18.86 13.81
C LEU A 157 4.35 -19.70 13.95
N GLN A 158 5.53 -19.06 13.98
CA GLN A 158 6.81 -19.75 14.14
C GLN A 158 6.95 -20.39 15.52
N ASP A 159 6.45 -19.74 16.58
CA ASP A 159 6.51 -20.26 17.95
C ASP A 159 5.62 -21.50 18.17
N LYS A 160 4.68 -21.76 17.26
CA LYS A 160 3.77 -22.92 17.28
C LYS A 160 4.25 -24.10 16.43
N ALA A 161 5.29 -23.90 15.61
CA ALA A 161 5.84 -24.90 14.69
C ALA A 161 6.92 -25.76 15.36
#